data_AF-A0AA42SEH8-F1
#
_entry.id   AF-A0AA42SEH8-F1
#
_cell.length_a   1.000
_cell.length_b   1.000
_cell.length_c   1.000
_cell.angle_alpha   90.00
_cell.angle_beta   90.00
_cell.angle_gamma   90.00
#
_symmetry.space_group_name_H-M   'P 1'
#
loop_
_entity.id
_entity.type
_entity.pdbx_description
1 polymer ?
#
loop_
_entity_poly.entity_id
_entity_poly.type
_entity_poly.pdbx_seq_one_letter_code
_entity_poly.pdbx_strand_id
1 'polypeptide(L)'
;MSKKLFIQTINSMVDMKTIFIAHPSYWSDVYDRIQRGLTDGIDQTFITIFKTIQVVQQIQNNSALIRADQEVKASRMLTSAIEYRLQGRHVTIVCENIPDIRRAEEKYFELVELVKQGYPDTAQSAQILNKGSINFIAINRNLHESISFDCLGNARMYGMDKKDILYVLPWVIEKHWLDRSVPHFKAYEAFSDDQKLSSMVHGVERALAMKQIADAKRLGEITQIATTPVNLDDSIFSESKRVLDNN
;
A
#
# COMPACT_ATOMS: atom_id res chain seq x y z
N MET A 1 -3.99 -22.16 -12.01
CA MET A 1 -3.01 -21.50 -12.91
C MET A 1 -3.68 -21.23 -14.24
N SER A 2 -3.68 -19.99 -14.73
CA SER A 2 -4.34 -19.68 -16.00
C SER A 2 -3.38 -19.88 -17.17
N LYS A 3 -3.55 -20.99 -17.90
CA LYS A 3 -2.89 -21.28 -19.19
C LYS A 3 -2.91 -20.08 -20.15
N LYS A 4 -3.97 -19.28 -20.09
CA LYS A 4 -4.13 -18.03 -20.85
C LYS A 4 -3.06 -16.99 -20.54
N LEU A 5 -2.70 -16.79 -19.26
CA LEU A 5 -1.71 -15.79 -18.86
C LEU A 5 -0.32 -16.15 -19.38
N PHE A 6 0.07 -17.42 -19.27
CA PHE A 6 1.34 -17.92 -19.82
C PHE A 6 1.47 -17.68 -21.33
N ILE A 7 0.42 -18.01 -22.09
CA ILE A 7 0.39 -17.78 -23.54
C ILE A 7 0.45 -16.27 -23.86
N GLN A 8 -0.28 -15.44 -23.13
CA GLN A 8 -0.24 -13.98 -23.31
C GLN A 8 1.16 -13.40 -23.04
N THR A 9 1.82 -13.83 -21.96
CA THR A 9 3.17 -13.38 -21.62
C THR A 9 4.17 -13.76 -22.71
N ILE A 10 4.15 -15.01 -23.19
CA ILE A 10 5.04 -15.45 -24.28
C ILE A 10 4.77 -14.66 -25.56
N ASN A 11 3.51 -14.47 -25.95
CA ASN A 11 3.16 -13.71 -27.15
C ASN A 11 3.62 -12.24 -27.10
N SER A 12 3.83 -11.67 -25.90
CA SER A 12 4.39 -10.32 -25.75
C SER A 12 5.91 -10.25 -25.87
N MET A 13 6.61 -11.38 -25.76
CA MET A 13 8.07 -11.46 -25.71
C MET A 13 8.69 -12.07 -26.98
N VAL A 14 7.90 -12.82 -27.74
CA VAL A 14 8.33 -13.51 -28.97
C VAL A 14 7.96 -12.66 -30.18
N ASP A 15 8.85 -12.60 -31.18
CA ASP A 15 8.59 -11.84 -32.40
C ASP A 15 7.47 -12.47 -33.25
N MET A 16 6.77 -11.63 -34.01
CA MET A 16 5.65 -12.05 -34.87
C MET A 16 6.00 -13.21 -35.82
N LYS A 17 7.26 -13.30 -36.30
CA LYS A 17 7.69 -14.38 -37.20
C LYS A 17 7.75 -15.73 -36.49
N THR A 18 8.26 -15.78 -35.25
CA THR A 18 8.29 -17.03 -34.46
C THR A 18 6.88 -17.44 -34.01
N ILE A 19 6.00 -16.47 -33.73
CA ILE A 19 4.58 -16.74 -33.42
C ILE A 19 3.86 -17.39 -34.62
N PHE A 20 4.15 -16.96 -35.85
CA PHE A 20 3.53 -17.49 -37.07
C PHE A 20 4.03 -18.90 -37.47
N ILE A 21 5.26 -19.26 -37.09
CA ILE A 21 5.85 -20.57 -37.38
C ILE A 21 5.33 -21.64 -36.40
N ALA A 22 4.98 -21.25 -35.18
CA ALA A 22 4.40 -22.13 -34.18
C ALA A 22 2.93 -22.44 -34.49
N HIS A 23 2.55 -23.72 -34.51
CA HIS A 23 1.14 -24.15 -34.62
C HIS A 23 0.29 -23.45 -33.53
N PRO A 24 -0.99 -23.09 -33.76
CA PRO A 24 -1.82 -22.38 -32.77
C PRO A 24 -1.92 -23.04 -31.39
N SER A 25 -1.69 -24.36 -31.30
CA SER A 25 -1.64 -25.12 -30.04
C SER A 25 -0.26 -25.17 -29.38
N TYR A 26 0.81 -24.76 -30.05
CA TYR A 26 2.19 -24.99 -29.62
C TYR A 26 2.46 -24.48 -28.20
N TRP A 27 2.08 -23.24 -27.90
CA TRP A 27 2.25 -22.68 -26.55
C TRP A 27 1.38 -23.36 -25.49
N SER A 28 0.22 -23.86 -25.91
CA SER A 28 -0.65 -24.68 -25.07
C SER A 28 0.01 -26.02 -24.73
N ASP A 29 0.66 -26.64 -25.71
CA ASP A 29 1.32 -27.94 -25.56
C ASP A 29 2.62 -27.80 -24.72
N VAL A 30 3.38 -26.73 -24.94
CA VAL A 30 4.55 -26.37 -24.10
C VAL A 30 4.12 -26.16 -22.65
N TYR A 31 3.04 -25.40 -22.41
CA TYR A 31 2.50 -25.20 -21.07
C TYR A 31 2.12 -26.53 -20.39
N ASP A 32 1.37 -27.39 -21.08
CA ASP A 32 0.90 -28.66 -20.52
C ASP A 32 2.07 -29.60 -20.21
N ARG A 33 3.12 -29.59 -21.05
CA ARG A 33 4.35 -30.37 -20.82
C ARG A 33 5.11 -29.88 -19.59
N ILE A 34 5.34 -28.56 -19.47
CA ILE A 34 6.01 -27.97 -18.30
C ILE A 34 5.20 -28.25 -17.02
N GLN A 35 3.86 -28.13 -17.07
CA GLN A 35 2.99 -28.41 -15.94
C GLN A 35 3.06 -29.89 -15.48
N ARG A 36 3.31 -30.83 -16.40
CA ARG A 36 3.51 -32.26 -16.12
C ARG A 36 4.95 -32.61 -15.72
N GLY A 37 5.85 -31.63 -15.63
CA GLY A 37 7.27 -31.84 -15.32
C GLY A 37 8.12 -32.30 -16.50
N LEU A 38 7.56 -32.31 -17.72
CA LEU A 38 8.26 -32.72 -18.94
C LEU A 38 8.96 -31.50 -19.56
N THR A 39 10.26 -31.35 -19.27
CA THR A 39 11.04 -30.17 -19.70
C THR A 39 12.02 -30.44 -20.83
N ASP A 40 12.16 -31.71 -21.25
CA ASP A 40 13.10 -32.11 -22.30
C ASP A 40 12.80 -31.41 -23.64
N GLY A 41 13.82 -30.75 -24.20
CA GLY A 41 13.70 -30.02 -25.47
C GLY A 41 12.85 -28.75 -25.41
N ILE A 42 12.50 -28.25 -24.21
CA ILE A 42 11.86 -26.95 -24.02
C ILE A 42 12.94 -25.94 -23.63
N ASP A 43 12.94 -24.77 -24.27
CA ASP A 43 13.86 -23.70 -23.94
C ASP A 43 13.72 -23.26 -22.47
N GLN A 44 14.86 -23.10 -21.81
CA GLN A 44 14.94 -22.70 -20.40
C GLN A 44 14.22 -21.37 -20.12
N THR A 45 14.15 -20.48 -21.10
CA THR A 45 13.42 -19.21 -21.03
C THR A 45 11.94 -19.44 -20.75
N PHE A 46 11.28 -20.38 -21.45
CA PHE A 46 9.86 -20.66 -21.25
C PHE A 46 9.59 -21.35 -19.91
N ILE A 47 10.50 -22.22 -19.46
CA ILE A 47 10.45 -22.84 -18.13
C ILE A 47 10.56 -21.76 -17.05
N THR A 48 11.45 -20.79 -17.24
CA THR A 48 11.63 -19.66 -16.31
C THR A 48 10.39 -18.77 -16.30
N ILE A 49 9.82 -18.42 -17.45
CA ILE A 49 8.56 -17.67 -17.54
C ILE A 49 7.44 -18.40 -16.80
N PHE A 50 7.29 -19.71 -17.02
CA PHE A 50 6.28 -20.52 -16.33
C PHE A 50 6.46 -20.46 -14.81
N LYS A 51 7.68 -20.71 -14.32
CA LYS A 51 8.00 -20.67 -12.88
C LYS A 51 7.80 -19.29 -12.29
N THR A 52 8.21 -18.22 -12.97
CA THR A 52 8.00 -16.85 -12.51
C THR A 52 6.51 -16.52 -12.42
N ILE A 53 5.71 -16.90 -13.42
CA ILE A 53 4.25 -16.73 -13.37
C ILE A 53 3.65 -17.51 -12.19
N GLN A 54 4.12 -18.74 -11.93
CA GLN A 54 3.68 -19.51 -10.76
C GLN A 54 4.02 -18.81 -9.45
N VAL A 55 5.24 -18.32 -9.29
CA VAL A 55 5.69 -17.63 -8.09
C VAL A 55 4.90 -16.33 -7.90
N VAL A 56 4.74 -15.53 -8.96
CA VAL A 56 3.92 -14.30 -8.90
C VAL A 56 2.48 -14.61 -8.51
N GLN A 57 1.87 -15.65 -9.09
CA GLN A 57 0.51 -16.06 -8.70
C GLN A 57 0.46 -16.57 -7.26
N GLN A 58 1.46 -17.30 -6.79
CA GLN A 58 1.52 -17.76 -5.40
C GLN A 58 1.64 -16.58 -4.44
N ILE A 59 2.47 -15.59 -4.76
CA ILE A 59 2.61 -14.35 -3.98
C ILE A 59 1.30 -13.56 -3.99
N GLN A 60 0.69 -13.37 -5.16
CA GLN A 60 -0.57 -12.63 -5.32
C GLN A 60 -1.75 -13.31 -4.61
N ASN A 61 -1.71 -14.63 -4.42
CA ASN A 61 -2.76 -15.37 -3.70
C ASN A 61 -2.39 -15.65 -2.24
N ASN A 62 -1.25 -15.16 -1.76
CA ASN A 62 -0.86 -15.34 -0.37
C ASN A 62 -1.58 -14.31 0.51
N SER A 63 -2.59 -14.77 1.23
CA SER A 63 -3.44 -13.93 2.09
C SER A 63 -2.64 -13.17 3.15
N ALA A 64 -1.53 -13.71 3.65
CA ALA A 64 -0.69 -13.03 4.63
C ALA A 64 0.05 -11.85 4.00
N LEU A 65 0.55 -12.00 2.77
CA LEU A 65 1.25 -10.92 2.06
C LEU A 65 0.26 -9.82 1.62
N ILE A 66 -0.92 -10.20 1.13
CA ILE A 66 -1.99 -9.25 0.79
C ILE A 66 -2.39 -8.44 2.03
N ARG A 67 -2.61 -9.12 3.16
CA ARG A 67 -2.93 -8.46 4.41
C ARG A 67 -1.81 -7.51 4.82
N ALA A 68 -0.55 -7.94 4.78
CA ALA A 68 0.59 -7.09 5.14
C ALA A 68 0.67 -5.82 4.26
N ASP A 69 0.49 -5.95 2.95
CA ASP A 69 0.43 -4.82 2.01
C ASP A 69 -0.71 -3.85 2.37
N GLN A 70 -1.90 -4.37 2.65
CA GLN A 70 -3.04 -3.56 3.08
C GLN A 70 -2.81 -2.84 4.41
N GLU A 71 -2.16 -3.48 5.37
CA GLU A 71 -1.80 -2.85 6.65
C GLU A 71 -0.78 -1.72 6.47
N VAL A 72 0.17 -1.86 5.53
CA VAL A 72 1.11 -0.80 5.17
C VAL A 72 0.36 0.38 4.54
N LYS A 73 -0.47 0.13 3.53
CA LYS A 73 -1.32 1.16 2.89
C LYS A 73 -2.22 1.87 3.90
N ALA A 74 -2.84 1.13 4.81
CA ALA A 74 -3.66 1.68 5.88
C ALA A 74 -2.83 2.55 6.84
N SER A 75 -1.63 2.12 7.20
CA SER A 75 -0.73 2.91 8.06
C SER A 75 -0.34 4.24 7.39
N ARG A 76 0.05 4.20 6.11
CA ARG A 76 0.34 5.40 5.30
C ARG A 76 -0.85 6.36 5.21
N MET A 77 -2.05 5.81 4.98
CA MET A 77 -3.30 6.56 4.93
C MET A 77 -3.60 7.23 6.27
N LEU A 78 -3.47 6.49 7.38
CA LEU A 78 -3.69 7.01 8.73
C LEU A 78 -2.67 8.10 9.09
N THR A 79 -1.40 7.94 8.72
CA THR A 79 -0.39 9.00 8.92
C THR A 79 -0.69 10.23 8.07
N SER A 80 -1.13 10.07 6.83
CA SER A 80 -1.58 11.19 6.00
C SER A 80 -2.79 11.90 6.61
N ALA A 81 -3.70 11.13 7.22
CA ALA A 81 -4.84 11.69 7.93
C ALA A 81 -4.41 12.50 9.16
N ILE A 82 -3.39 12.05 9.91
CA ILE A 82 -2.77 12.84 11.00
C ILE A 82 -2.22 14.16 10.47
N GLU A 83 -1.51 14.13 9.35
CA GLU A 83 -0.95 15.33 8.70
C GLU A 83 -2.05 16.35 8.35
N TYR A 84 -3.14 15.92 7.73
CA TYR A 84 -4.29 16.80 7.45
C TYR A 84 -4.97 17.32 8.72
N ARG A 85 -5.04 16.52 9.79
CA ARG A 85 -5.56 17.00 11.07
C ARG A 85 -4.68 18.11 11.63
N LEU A 86 -3.35 17.98 11.59
CA LEU A 86 -2.40 19.01 12.02
C LEU A 86 -2.57 20.33 11.24
N GLN A 87 -3.03 20.25 9.99
CA GLN A 87 -3.41 21.42 9.17
C GLN A 87 -4.80 21.99 9.51
N GLY A 88 -5.48 21.47 10.53
CA GLY A 88 -6.81 21.93 10.98
C GLY A 88 -7.98 21.40 10.15
N ARG A 89 -7.77 20.41 9.27
CA ARG A 89 -8.85 19.80 8.47
C ARG A 89 -9.66 18.82 9.31
N HIS A 90 -10.93 18.60 8.94
CA HIS A 90 -11.68 17.45 9.42
C HIS A 90 -11.39 16.24 8.54
N VAL A 91 -11.18 15.08 9.18
CA VAL A 91 -10.90 13.83 8.47
C VAL A 91 -11.85 12.75 8.96
N THR A 92 -12.44 12.03 8.03
CA THR A 92 -13.27 10.86 8.28
C THR A 92 -12.66 9.64 7.62
N ILE A 93 -12.62 8.52 8.34
CA ILE A 93 -12.13 7.23 7.87
C ILE A 93 -13.29 6.24 7.87
N VAL A 94 -13.51 5.62 6.71
CA VAL A 94 -14.51 4.57 6.53
C VAL A 94 -13.85 3.22 6.77
N CYS A 95 -14.40 2.51 7.75
CA CYS A 95 -14.02 1.17 8.17
C CYS A 95 -15.08 0.14 7.77
N GLU A 96 -14.74 -1.13 7.83
CA GLU A 96 -15.69 -2.19 7.44
C GLU A 96 -16.81 -2.36 8.47
N ASN A 97 -16.48 -2.32 9.75
CA ASN A 97 -17.39 -2.63 10.85
C ASN A 97 -16.84 -2.08 12.18
N ILE A 98 -17.59 -2.24 13.28
CA ILE A 98 -17.20 -1.73 14.60
C ILE A 98 -15.86 -2.32 15.11
N PRO A 99 -15.60 -3.64 15.00
CA PRO A 99 -14.27 -4.18 15.31
C PRO A 99 -13.14 -3.52 14.52
N ASP A 100 -13.37 -3.27 13.23
CA ASP A 100 -12.40 -2.62 12.34
C ASP A 100 -12.14 -1.15 12.73
N ILE A 101 -13.18 -0.44 13.18
CA ILE A 101 -13.03 0.91 13.77
C ILE A 101 -12.04 0.87 14.94
N ARG A 102 -12.26 -0.02 15.91
CA ARG A 102 -11.39 -0.09 17.10
C ARG A 102 -9.94 -0.38 16.72
N ARG A 103 -9.74 -1.30 15.78
CA ARG A 103 -8.43 -1.64 15.25
C ARG A 103 -7.75 -0.44 14.59
N ALA A 104 -8.49 0.31 13.76
CA ALA A 104 -7.98 1.50 13.10
C ALA A 104 -7.69 2.63 14.09
N GLU A 105 -8.51 2.79 15.14
CA GLU A 105 -8.29 3.74 16.23
C GLU A 105 -7.03 3.42 17.03
N GLU A 106 -6.85 2.16 17.45
CA GLU A 106 -5.63 1.70 18.15
C GLU A 106 -4.39 1.99 17.30
N LYS A 107 -4.44 1.67 16.00
CA LYS A 107 -3.35 1.96 15.08
C LYS A 107 -3.11 3.46 14.93
N TYR A 108 -4.17 4.26 14.82
CA TYR A 108 -4.07 5.72 14.77
C TYR A 108 -3.35 6.28 15.99
N PHE A 109 -3.71 5.85 17.20
CA PHE A 109 -3.04 6.34 18.42
C PHE A 109 -1.58 5.91 18.48
N GLU A 110 -1.24 4.69 18.05
CA GLU A 110 0.16 4.27 17.91
C GLU A 110 0.93 5.22 16.98
N LEU A 111 0.36 5.54 15.81
CA LEU A 111 0.99 6.43 14.82
C LEU A 111 1.11 7.86 15.33
N VAL A 112 0.11 8.36 16.08
CA VAL A 112 0.17 9.70 16.70
C VAL A 112 1.35 9.81 17.66
N GLU A 113 1.60 8.78 18.48
CA GLU A 113 2.75 8.78 19.40
C GLU A 113 4.09 8.78 18.65
N LEU A 114 4.18 8.05 17.53
CA LEU A 114 5.38 8.08 16.68
C LEU A 114 5.58 9.45 16.01
N VAL A 115 4.50 10.08 15.56
CA VAL A 115 4.55 11.44 14.99
C VAL A 115 5.03 12.44 16.04
N LYS A 116 4.50 12.39 17.27
CA LYS A 116 4.95 13.26 18.38
C LYS A 116 6.44 13.12 18.69
N GLN A 117 6.98 11.89 18.60
CA GLN A 117 8.39 11.62 18.84
C GLN A 117 9.30 12.15 17.72
N GLY A 118 8.87 12.02 16.46
CA GLY A 118 9.65 12.45 15.28
C GLY A 118 9.51 13.92 14.92
N TYR A 119 8.39 14.54 15.29
CA TYR A 119 8.05 15.93 15.00
C TYR A 119 7.64 16.64 16.30
N PRO A 120 8.62 16.96 17.17
CA PRO A 120 8.36 17.49 18.51
C PRO A 120 7.52 18.77 18.46
N ASP A 121 6.52 18.80 19.36
CA ASP A 121 5.38 19.71 19.39
C ASP A 121 5.74 21.21 19.33
N THR A 122 4.96 21.95 18.54
CA THR A 122 4.47 23.27 18.95
C THR A 122 3.20 23.07 19.81
N ALA A 123 2.93 23.95 20.78
CA ALA A 123 1.75 23.84 21.67
C ALA A 123 0.40 23.70 20.93
N GLN A 124 0.34 24.12 19.67
CA GLN A 124 -0.81 24.02 18.77
C GLN A 124 -1.02 22.59 18.22
N SER A 125 0.07 21.87 17.94
CA SER A 125 0.07 20.49 17.43
C SER A 125 -0.45 19.52 18.49
N ALA A 126 0.03 19.64 19.73
CA ALA A 126 -0.45 18.92 20.90
C ALA A 126 -1.96 19.12 21.10
N GLN A 127 -2.44 20.36 21.00
CA GLN A 127 -3.86 20.64 21.16
C GLN A 127 -4.71 20.03 20.04
N ILE A 128 -4.26 20.07 18.80
CA ILE A 128 -4.99 19.50 17.66
C ILE A 128 -5.08 17.97 17.77
N LEU A 129 -3.97 17.32 18.13
CA LEU A 129 -3.93 15.88 18.34
C LEU A 129 -4.75 15.44 19.57
N ASN A 130 -4.87 16.30 20.59
CA ASN A 130 -5.62 16.01 21.81
C ASN A 130 -7.11 16.42 21.75
N LYS A 131 -7.55 17.32 20.85
CA LYS A 131 -8.92 17.90 20.84
C LYS A 131 -9.94 17.23 19.92
N GLY A 132 -9.55 16.36 18.99
CA GLY A 132 -10.54 15.78 18.09
C GLY A 132 -9.98 14.63 17.29
N SER A 133 -10.36 13.43 17.70
CA SER A 133 -10.19 12.20 16.93
C SER A 133 -10.59 12.41 15.48
N ILE A 134 -9.83 11.80 14.58
CA ILE A 134 -10.36 11.46 13.26
C ILE A 134 -11.69 10.74 13.48
N ASN A 135 -12.70 11.05 12.66
CA ASN A 135 -13.98 10.37 12.77
C ASN A 135 -13.90 9.01 12.09
N PHE A 136 -14.13 7.92 12.81
CA PHE A 136 -14.17 6.58 12.25
C PHE A 136 -15.62 6.12 12.12
N ILE A 137 -16.02 5.73 10.91
CA ILE A 137 -17.40 5.29 10.63
C ILE A 137 -17.40 3.92 9.95
N ALA A 138 -18.35 3.07 10.31
CA ALA A 138 -18.51 1.76 9.68
C ALA A 138 -19.33 1.91 8.40
N ILE A 139 -18.89 1.22 7.34
CA ILE A 139 -19.65 1.11 6.11
C ILE A 139 -20.96 0.37 6.38
N ASN A 140 -22.04 0.88 5.80
CA ASN A 140 -23.32 0.21 5.71
C ASN A 140 -23.89 0.45 4.31
N ARG A 141 -25.02 -0.19 3.98
CA ARG A 141 -25.60 -0.11 2.64
C ARG A 141 -25.87 1.33 2.18
N ASN A 142 -26.44 2.16 3.04
CA ASN A 142 -26.75 3.55 2.71
C ASN A 142 -25.48 4.39 2.50
N LEU A 143 -24.46 4.14 3.32
CA LEU A 143 -23.18 4.84 3.24
C LEU A 143 -22.41 4.43 1.98
N HIS A 144 -22.43 3.14 1.61
CA HIS A 144 -21.82 2.65 0.37
C HIS A 144 -22.35 3.39 -0.85
N GLU A 145 -23.67 3.57 -0.95
CA GLU A 145 -24.34 4.29 -2.04
C GLU A 145 -24.08 5.82 -2.00
N SER A 146 -23.67 6.35 -0.84
CA SER A 146 -23.41 7.79 -0.63
C SER A 146 -21.96 8.19 -0.89
N ILE A 147 -21.06 7.23 -1.10
CA ILE A 147 -19.64 7.47 -1.38
C ILE A 147 -19.39 7.39 -2.88
N SER A 148 -18.66 8.38 -3.39
CA SER A 148 -18.21 8.44 -4.78
C SER A 148 -16.71 8.70 -4.83
N PHE A 149 -16.08 8.28 -5.93
CA PHE A 149 -14.66 8.47 -6.17
C PHE A 149 -14.47 9.26 -7.46
N ASP A 150 -13.63 10.29 -7.42
CA ASP A 150 -13.30 11.06 -8.61
C ASP A 150 -12.27 10.33 -9.51
N CYS A 151 -11.96 10.89 -10.68
CA CYS A 151 -11.02 10.28 -11.62
C CYS A 151 -9.57 10.21 -11.12
N LEU A 152 -9.26 10.84 -9.98
CA LEU A 152 -7.96 10.79 -9.31
C LEU A 152 -7.95 9.79 -8.15
N GLY A 153 -9.11 9.24 -7.77
CA GLY A 153 -9.25 8.31 -6.65
C GLY A 153 -9.55 9.00 -5.32
N ASN A 154 -9.91 10.29 -5.30
CA ASN A 154 -10.33 10.94 -4.07
C ASN A 154 -11.76 10.52 -3.73
N ALA A 155 -11.95 10.02 -2.52
CA ALA A 155 -13.26 9.65 -2.01
C ALA A 155 -14.03 10.90 -1.53
N ARG A 156 -15.35 10.91 -1.75
CA ARG A 156 -16.28 11.92 -1.26
C ARG A 156 -17.57 11.27 -0.81
N MET A 157 -18.12 11.75 0.31
CA MET A 157 -19.44 11.36 0.81
C MET A 157 -20.43 12.51 0.57
N TYR A 158 -21.66 12.18 0.17
CA TYR A 158 -22.71 13.17 0.01
C TYR A 158 -22.92 13.99 1.30
N GLY A 159 -23.03 15.32 1.16
CA GLY A 159 -23.20 16.25 2.30
C GLY A 159 -21.92 16.65 3.03
N MET A 160 -20.74 16.15 2.63
CA MET A 160 -19.45 16.53 3.20
C MET A 160 -18.98 17.90 2.68
N ASP A 161 -18.39 18.73 3.54
CA ASP A 161 -17.78 20.00 3.12
C ASP A 161 -16.61 19.71 2.15
N LYS A 162 -16.45 20.56 1.12
CA LYS A 162 -15.36 20.46 0.14
C LYS A 162 -13.98 20.50 0.80
N LYS A 163 -13.85 21.13 1.95
CA LYS A 163 -12.58 21.25 2.67
C LYS A 163 -12.22 20.02 3.51
N ASP A 164 -13.19 19.14 3.77
CA ASP A 164 -13.01 17.96 4.61
C ASP A 164 -12.49 16.78 3.79
N ILE A 165 -11.78 15.87 4.46
CA ILE A 165 -11.11 14.72 3.84
C ILE A 165 -11.85 13.44 4.21
N LEU A 166 -12.15 12.62 3.21
CA LEU A 166 -12.67 11.27 3.38
C LEU A 166 -11.62 10.26 2.90
N TYR A 167 -11.31 9.31 3.77
CA TYR A 167 -10.54 8.13 3.40
C TYR A 167 -11.37 6.87 3.61
N VAL A 168 -11.10 5.86 2.80
CA VAL A 168 -11.73 4.54 2.89
C VAL A 168 -10.60 3.53 3.02
N LEU A 169 -10.66 2.66 4.04
CA LEU A 169 -9.58 1.71 4.28
C LEU A 169 -9.38 0.76 3.07
N PRO A 170 -8.14 0.35 2.77
CA PRO A 170 -7.83 -0.40 1.55
C PRO A 170 -8.67 -1.68 1.37
N TRP A 171 -8.87 -2.45 2.44
CA TRP A 171 -9.69 -3.67 2.40
C TRP A 171 -11.18 -3.39 2.22
N VAL A 172 -11.66 -2.23 2.67
CA VAL A 172 -13.06 -1.81 2.44
C VAL A 172 -13.24 -1.44 0.96
N ILE A 173 -12.27 -0.73 0.36
CA ILE A 173 -12.24 -0.46 -1.08
C ILE A 173 -12.24 -1.77 -1.86
N GLU A 174 -11.34 -2.69 -1.49
CA GLU A 174 -11.21 -4.01 -2.11
C GLU A 174 -12.56 -4.76 -2.12
N LYS A 175 -13.19 -4.85 -0.95
CA LYS A 175 -14.41 -5.64 -0.75
C LYS A 175 -15.64 -5.06 -1.46
N HIS A 176 -15.76 -3.74 -1.52
CA HIS A 176 -17.01 -3.09 -1.90
C HIS A 176 -16.99 -2.40 -3.27
N TRP A 177 -15.81 -2.12 -3.85
CA TRP A 177 -15.68 -1.31 -5.06
C TRP A 177 -14.60 -1.78 -6.05
N LEU A 178 -13.82 -2.80 -5.75
CA LEU A 178 -12.67 -3.19 -6.58
C LEU A 178 -13.05 -4.06 -7.79
N ASP A 179 -14.18 -3.73 -8.43
CA ASP A 179 -14.68 -4.31 -9.66
C ASP A 179 -14.13 -3.59 -10.91
N ARG A 180 -12.82 -3.30 -10.94
CA ARG A 180 -12.09 -2.76 -12.11
C ARG A 180 -12.61 -1.45 -12.70
N SER A 181 -13.42 -0.68 -11.99
CA SER A 181 -13.70 0.70 -12.35
C SER A 181 -12.51 1.61 -11.96
N VAL A 182 -12.05 2.44 -12.92
CA VAL A 182 -10.79 3.20 -12.84
C VAL A 182 -10.63 4.10 -11.60
N PRO A 183 -11.68 4.76 -11.06
CA PRO A 183 -11.56 5.61 -9.86
C PRO A 183 -11.14 4.86 -8.59
N HIS A 184 -11.76 3.70 -8.33
CA HIS A 184 -11.55 2.94 -7.09
C HIS A 184 -10.17 2.33 -7.00
N PHE A 185 -9.65 1.87 -8.15
CA PHE A 185 -8.30 1.32 -8.21
C PHE A 185 -7.24 2.37 -7.88
N LYS A 186 -7.43 3.63 -8.31
CA LYS A 186 -6.52 4.73 -7.94
C LYS A 186 -6.58 5.06 -6.45
N ALA A 187 -7.78 5.04 -5.85
CA ALA A 187 -7.95 5.24 -4.41
C ALA A 187 -7.24 4.13 -3.61
N TYR A 188 -7.38 2.88 -4.05
CA TYR A 188 -6.71 1.73 -3.46
C TYR A 188 -5.19 1.81 -3.57
N GLU A 189 -4.67 2.28 -4.70
CA GLU A 189 -3.22 2.38 -4.98
C GLU A 189 -2.57 3.70 -4.53
N ALA A 190 -3.33 4.67 -4.00
CA ALA A 190 -2.83 5.99 -3.64
C ALA A 190 -1.67 5.94 -2.64
N PHE A 191 -1.62 4.90 -1.81
CA PHE A 191 -0.62 4.70 -0.77
C PHE A 191 0.40 3.61 -1.12
N SER A 192 0.41 3.11 -2.35
CA SER A 192 1.38 2.11 -2.81
C SER A 192 2.71 2.70 -3.25
N ASP A 193 2.69 3.93 -3.77
CA ASP A 193 3.83 4.56 -4.43
C ASP A 193 4.63 5.45 -3.47
N ASP A 194 5.82 5.00 -3.11
CA ASP A 194 6.72 5.71 -2.20
C ASP A 194 7.03 7.14 -2.66
N GLN A 195 7.06 7.41 -3.96
CA GLN A 195 7.39 8.74 -4.48
C GLN A 195 6.29 9.79 -4.23
N LYS A 196 5.08 9.34 -3.89
CA LYS A 196 3.92 10.21 -3.64
C LYS A 196 3.66 10.48 -2.16
N LEU A 197 4.42 9.84 -1.27
CA LEU A 197 4.23 9.97 0.17
C LEU A 197 4.88 11.24 0.70
N SER A 198 4.29 11.82 1.74
CA SER A 198 4.87 12.97 2.42
C SER A 198 6.09 12.56 3.25
N SER A 199 6.93 13.54 3.59
CA SER A 199 8.09 13.31 4.47
C SER A 199 7.69 12.77 5.84
N MET A 200 6.52 13.17 6.36
CA MET A 200 5.95 12.66 7.60
C MET A 200 5.63 11.17 7.50
N VAL A 201 4.97 10.75 6.43
CA VAL A 201 4.67 9.34 6.19
C VAL A 201 5.97 8.53 6.15
N HIS A 202 6.97 8.95 5.36
CA HIS A 202 8.27 8.27 5.32
C HIS A 202 9.00 8.23 6.67
N GLY A 203 8.88 9.28 7.48
CA GLY A 203 9.46 9.32 8.84
C GLY A 203 8.83 8.26 9.74
N VAL A 204 7.50 8.19 9.76
CA VAL A 204 6.74 7.23 10.58
C VAL A 204 6.95 5.80 10.11
N GLU A 205 7.00 5.55 8.80
CA GLU A 205 7.28 4.21 8.26
C GLU A 205 8.66 3.68 8.68
N ARG A 206 9.67 4.54 8.62
CA ARG A 206 11.02 4.19 9.10
C ARG A 206 11.01 3.89 10.59
N ALA A 207 10.30 4.69 11.40
CA ALA A 207 10.18 4.46 12.84
C ALA A 207 9.47 3.12 13.14
N LEU A 208 8.40 2.79 12.42
CA LEU A 208 7.71 1.50 12.53
C LEU A 208 8.63 0.32 12.18
N ALA A 209 9.39 0.44 11.09
CA ALA A 209 10.35 -0.60 10.68
C ALA A 209 11.45 -0.80 11.75
N MET A 210 11.98 0.30 12.31
CA MET A 210 12.97 0.22 13.40
C MET A 210 12.39 -0.42 14.66
N LYS A 211 11.14 -0.09 15.02
CA LYS A 211 10.42 -0.71 16.14
C LYS A 211 10.25 -2.21 15.94
N GLN A 212 9.79 -2.63 14.75
CA GLN A 212 9.66 -4.06 14.41
C GLN A 212 10.99 -4.81 14.49
N ILE A 213 12.07 -4.22 13.97
CA ILE A 213 13.42 -4.81 14.08
C ILE A 213 13.85 -4.93 15.54
N ALA A 214 13.58 -3.92 16.37
CA ALA A 214 13.92 -3.93 17.79
C ALA A 214 13.14 -5.00 18.55
N ASP A 215 11.84 -5.14 18.28
CA ASP A 215 10.97 -6.14 18.92
C ASP A 215 11.34 -7.57 18.49
N ALA A 216 11.62 -7.80 17.20
CA ALA A 216 12.09 -9.09 16.71
C ALA A 216 13.48 -9.48 17.26
N LYS A 217 14.38 -8.50 17.47
CA LYS A 217 15.64 -8.72 18.20
C LYS A 217 15.41 -9.09 19.67
N ARG A 218 14.46 -8.46 20.34
CA ARG A 218 14.09 -8.77 21.74
C ARG A 218 13.48 -10.17 21.88
N LEU A 219 12.70 -10.61 20.91
CA LEU A 219 12.11 -11.95 20.85
C LEU A 219 13.11 -13.04 20.42
N GLY A 220 14.36 -12.67 20.11
CA GLY A 220 15.40 -13.61 19.69
C GLY A 220 15.22 -14.16 18.26
N GLU A 221 14.31 -13.57 17.48
CA GLU A 221 13.95 -14.04 16.14
C GLU A 221 14.93 -13.57 15.05
N ILE A 222 15.78 -12.57 15.34
CA ILE A 222 16.78 -12.05 14.40
C ILE A 222 18.19 -12.34 14.92
N THR A 223 18.82 -13.41 14.41
CA THR A 223 20.27 -13.64 14.49
C THR A 223 20.92 -13.14 13.21
N GLN A 224 21.52 -11.93 13.29
CA GLN A 224 22.28 -11.24 12.25
C GLN A 224 21.50 -10.67 11.05
N ILE A 225 21.48 -9.34 10.97
CA ILE A 225 21.32 -8.61 9.69
C ILE A 225 22.67 -7.94 9.44
N ALA A 226 23.25 -8.15 8.26
CA ALA A 226 24.45 -7.46 7.82
C ALA A 226 24.18 -5.94 7.79
N THR A 227 24.64 -5.22 8.81
CA THR A 227 24.60 -3.77 8.84
C THR A 227 25.68 -3.25 7.90
N THR A 228 25.31 -2.86 6.69
CA THR A 228 26.11 -1.87 5.96
C THR A 228 25.77 -0.51 6.59
N PRO A 229 26.72 0.18 7.22
CA PRO A 229 26.46 1.51 7.77
C PRO A 229 26.25 2.47 6.61
N VAL A 230 25.02 2.95 6.44
CA VAL A 230 24.75 4.10 5.56
C VAL A 230 25.09 5.34 6.37
N ASN A 231 26.13 6.05 5.94
CA ASN A 231 26.48 7.36 6.47
C ASN A 231 25.23 8.25 6.38
N LEU A 232 24.76 8.71 7.54
CA LEU A 232 23.83 9.83 7.62
C LEU A 232 24.60 11.07 7.17
N ASP A 233 24.44 11.45 5.91
CA ASP A 233 24.87 12.77 5.47
C ASP A 233 24.06 13.81 6.25
N ASP A 234 24.74 14.60 7.06
CA ASP A 234 24.22 15.71 7.88
C ASP A 234 23.61 16.87 7.05
N SER A 235 23.43 16.69 5.74
CA SER A 235 22.95 17.71 4.81
C SER A 235 21.47 18.07 5.01
N ILE A 236 20.64 17.13 5.50
CA ILE A 236 19.19 17.34 5.68
C ILE A 236 18.89 18.32 6.84
N PHE A 237 19.79 18.45 7.82
CA PHE A 237 19.59 19.39 8.94
C PHE A 237 19.97 20.85 8.60
N SER A 238 20.65 21.10 7.49
CA SER A 238 21.11 22.44 7.13
C SER A 238 20.10 23.28 6.32
N GLU A 239 19.19 22.64 5.58
CA GLU A 239 18.19 23.36 4.77
C GLU A 239 17.01 23.88 5.60
N SER A 240 16.60 23.16 6.64
CA SER A 240 15.51 23.59 7.52
C SER A 240 15.85 24.84 8.35
N LYS A 241 17.15 25.16 8.51
CA LYS A 241 17.60 26.34 9.26
C LYS A 241 17.72 27.59 8.39
N ARG A 242 18.00 27.45 7.08
CA ARG A 242 18.11 28.60 6.16
C ARG A 242 16.76 29.22 5.76
N VAL A 243 15.66 28.49 5.88
CA VAL A 243 14.32 29.00 5.52
C VAL A 243 13.67 29.79 6.66
N LEU A 244 14.11 29.61 7.90
CA LEU A 244 13.57 30.31 9.07
C LEU A 244 14.33 31.61 9.43
N ASP A 245 15.49 31.87 8.83
CA ASP A 245 16.26 33.11 9.04
C ASP A 245 16.00 34.18 7.95
N ASN A 246 15.05 33.93 7.03
CA ASN A 246 14.75 34.83 5.89
C ASN A 246 13.26 35.21 5.75
N ASN A 247 12.54 35.35 6.87
CA ASN A 247 11.26 36.07 6.92
C ASN A 247 11.10 36.84 8.24
#